data_AF-X0YAJ5-F1
#
_entry.id   AF-X0YAJ5-F1
#
_cell.length_a   1.000
_cell.length_b   1.000
_cell.length_c   1.000
_cell.angle_alpha   90.00
_cell.angle_beta   90.00
_cell.angle_gamma   90.00
#
_symmetry.space_group_name_H-M   'P 1'
#
loop_
_entity.id
_entity.type
_entity.pdbx_description
1 polymer ?
#
loop_
_entity_poly.entity_id
_entity_poly.type
_entity_poly.pdbx_seq_one_letter_code
_entity_poly.pdbx_strand_id
1 'polypeptide(L)'
;MDPPFIGSIVPREMSFLAKKELFPIPIVNLFLFVSKSIAIDRQGFSRMALKEMIQKLKEGRGLMLFPEGTRTKTGELGKPKLGVGMCAIMADVPVVPCYIEGSFRAKPFLTKTTIHFLPMFNPKEIEAPTKKLHYLLVSERIIYDIGKLQKKQMALHREAKYNS
;
A
#
# COMPACT_ATOMS: atom_id res chain seq x y z
N MET A 1 10.22 -2.60 -6.42
CA MET A 1 9.96 -2.04 -7.76
C MET A 1 8.46 -2.19 -8.03
N ASP A 2 7.66 -1.86 -7.03
CA ASP A 2 6.40 -2.57 -6.77
C ASP A 2 5.16 -1.88 -7.38
N PRO A 3 5.11 -0.54 -7.49
CA PRO A 3 3.98 0.16 -8.11
C PRO A 3 3.65 -0.26 -9.56
N PRO A 4 4.62 -0.41 -10.49
CA PRO A 4 4.31 -0.77 -11.87
C PRO A 4 3.73 -2.18 -12.05
N PHE A 5 4.22 -3.16 -11.26
CA PHE A 5 3.71 -4.54 -11.34
C PHE A 5 2.27 -4.64 -10.84
N ILE A 6 1.92 -3.97 -9.74
CA ILE A 6 0.55 -4.00 -9.22
C ILE A 6 -0.41 -3.30 -10.18
N GLY A 7 -0.03 -2.13 -10.70
CA GLY A 7 -0.85 -1.38 -11.66
C GLY A 7 -1.16 -2.16 -12.95
N SER A 8 -0.35 -3.16 -13.29
CA SER A 8 -0.54 -3.99 -14.49
C SER A 8 -1.44 -5.22 -14.26
N ILE A 9 -1.67 -5.60 -13.00
CA ILE A 9 -2.43 -6.82 -12.63
C ILE A 9 -3.86 -6.48 -12.19
N VAL A 10 -4.07 -5.27 -11.67
CA VAL A 10 -5.39 -4.82 -11.23
C VAL A 10 -6.16 -4.22 -12.42
N PRO A 11 -7.40 -4.65 -12.71
CA PRO A 11 -8.18 -4.15 -13.86
C PRO A 11 -8.65 -2.70 -13.70
N ARG A 12 -8.44 -2.10 -12.53
CA ARG A 12 -8.83 -0.75 -12.16
C ARG A 12 -7.63 0.16 -12.28
N GLU A 13 -7.81 1.34 -12.88
CA GLU A 13 -6.75 2.34 -12.93
C GLU A 13 -6.30 2.74 -11.51
N MET A 14 -5.02 2.52 -11.22
CA MET A 14 -4.43 2.79 -9.91
C MET A 14 -3.66 4.12 -9.92
N SER A 15 -3.90 4.94 -8.90
CA SER A 15 -3.04 6.06 -8.53
C SER A 15 -2.13 5.66 -7.38
N PHE A 16 -0.91 6.19 -7.39
CA PHE A 16 0.13 5.90 -6.39
C PHE A 16 0.56 7.19 -5.71
N LEU A 17 1.07 7.06 -4.49
CA LEU A 17 1.79 8.15 -3.86
C LEU A 17 3.27 8.06 -4.20
N ALA A 18 3.82 9.18 -4.66
CA ALA A 18 5.23 9.28 -4.95
C ALA A 18 5.83 10.51 -4.28
N LYS A 19 7.06 10.38 -3.79
CA LYS A 19 7.79 11.52 -3.25
C LYS A 19 8.06 12.52 -4.37
N LYS A 20 7.92 13.82 -4.09
CA LYS A 20 8.22 14.89 -5.07
C LYS A 20 9.61 14.76 -5.72
N GLU A 21 10.60 14.29 -4.96
CA GLU A 21 11.98 14.04 -5.43
C GLU A 21 12.09 12.99 -6.56
N LEU A 22 11.04 12.19 -6.80
CA LEU A 22 11.00 11.17 -7.86
C LEU A 22 10.48 11.71 -9.21
N PHE A 23 9.77 12.83 -9.22
CA PHE A 23 9.18 13.42 -10.43
C PHE A 23 10.22 13.96 -11.44
N PRO A 24 11.39 14.49 -11.02
CA PRO A 24 12.41 14.93 -11.96
C PRO A 24 13.11 13.80 -12.74
N ILE A 25 12.97 12.53 -12.32
CA ILE A 25 13.68 11.40 -12.94
C ILE A 25 12.91 10.98 -14.20
N PRO A 26 13.43 11.13 -15.44
CA PRO A 26 12.63 11.03 -16.66
C PRO A 26 11.86 9.71 -16.84
N ILE A 27 12.52 8.58 -16.56
CA ILE A 27 11.91 7.24 -16.66
C ILE A 27 10.81 7.04 -15.61
N VAL A 28 11.05 7.52 -14.39
CA VAL A 28 10.08 7.42 -13.29
C VAL A 28 8.92 8.38 -13.53
N ASN A 29 9.20 9.58 -14.06
CA ASN A 29 8.21 10.59 -14.38
C ASN A 29 7.17 10.09 -15.37
N LEU A 30 7.59 9.36 -16.41
CA LEU A 30 6.66 8.75 -17.37
C LEU A 30 5.65 7.81 -16.67
N PHE A 31 6.14 6.95 -15.78
CA PHE A 31 5.27 6.08 -14.98
C PHE A 31 4.34 6.89 -14.07
N LEU A 32 4.88 7.87 -13.34
CA LEU A 32 4.12 8.71 -12.42
C LEU A 32 3.03 9.52 -13.14
N PHE A 33 3.31 9.96 -14.36
CA PHE A 33 2.38 10.68 -15.23
C PHE A 33 1.25 9.76 -15.70
N VAL A 34 1.58 8.59 -16.26
CA VAL A 34 0.58 7.62 -16.73
C VAL A 34 -0.33 7.15 -15.60
N SER A 35 0.23 6.89 -14.42
CA SER A 35 -0.55 6.43 -13.27
C SER A 35 -1.31 7.57 -12.55
N LYS A 36 -1.19 8.83 -13.00
CA LYS A 36 -1.71 10.01 -12.30
C LYS A 36 -1.35 9.98 -10.81
N SER A 37 -0.05 9.82 -10.53
CA SER A 37 0.48 9.73 -9.17
C SER A 37 0.39 11.04 -8.43
N ILE A 38 0.10 10.95 -7.14
CA ILE A 38 -0.06 12.08 -6.23
C ILE A 38 1.30 12.35 -5.58
N ALA A 39 1.75 13.60 -5.68
CA ALA A 39 3.04 14.02 -5.15
C ALA A 39 2.95 14.30 -3.63
N ILE A 40 3.82 13.65 -2.85
CA ILE A 40 3.86 13.82 -1.39
C ILE A 40 5.24 14.28 -0.91
N ASP A 41 5.24 15.00 0.22
CA ASP A 41 6.44 15.42 0.92
C ASP A 41 6.93 14.31 1.86
N ARG A 42 8.24 14.31 2.19
CA ARG A 42 8.82 13.32 3.12
C ARG A 42 8.16 13.33 4.50
N GLN A 43 7.65 14.49 4.92
CA GLN A 43 7.02 14.69 6.23
C GLN A 43 5.60 14.10 6.31
N GLY A 44 5.02 13.66 5.19
CA GLY A 44 3.75 12.94 5.15
C GLY A 44 2.70 13.61 4.28
N PHE A 45 1.44 13.40 4.65
CA PHE A 45 0.27 13.85 3.89
C PHE A 45 0.02 15.34 4.12
N SER A 46 0.26 16.15 3.10
CA SER A 46 -0.26 17.52 3.09
C SER A 46 -1.79 17.48 2.94
N ARG A 47 -2.48 18.54 3.40
CA ARG A 47 -3.93 18.69 3.18
C ARG A 47 -4.29 18.64 1.69
N MET A 48 -3.40 19.13 0.82
CA MET A 48 -3.59 19.08 -0.63
C MET A 48 -3.52 17.65 -1.17
N ALA A 49 -2.49 16.89 -0.77
CA ALA A 49 -2.36 15.49 -1.18
C ALA A 49 -3.57 14.65 -0.74
N LEU A 50 -4.10 14.92 0.45
CA LEU A 50 -5.32 14.26 0.94
C LEU A 50 -6.56 14.59 0.11
N LYS A 51 -6.76 15.86 -0.25
CA LYS A 51 -7.85 16.26 -1.16
C LYS A 51 -7.72 15.57 -2.51
N GLU A 52 -6.50 15.51 -3.05
CA GLU A 52 -6.24 14.85 -4.33
C GLU A 52 -6.50 13.34 -4.26
N MET A 53 -6.09 12.67 -3.18
CA MET A 53 -6.39 11.25 -2.96
C MET A 53 -7.90 10.98 -2.95
N ILE A 54 -8.66 11.77 -2.19
CA ILE A 54 -10.12 11.65 -2.12
C ILE A 54 -10.74 11.90 -3.50
N GLN A 55 -10.26 12.90 -4.23
CA GLN A 55 -10.74 13.21 -5.57
C GLN A 55 -10.49 12.05 -6.55
N LYS A 56 -9.30 11.44 -6.54
CA LYS A 56 -9.00 10.27 -7.38
C LYS A 56 -9.87 9.06 -7.06
N LEU A 57 -10.14 8.83 -5.77
CA LEU A 57 -11.05 7.77 -5.34
C LEU A 57 -12.49 8.02 -5.81
N LYS A 58 -12.97 9.27 -5.76
CA LYS A 58 -14.28 9.69 -6.31
C LYS A 58 -14.37 9.57 -7.83
N GLU A 59 -13.27 9.76 -8.55
CA GLU A 59 -13.14 9.51 -10.00
C GLU A 59 -13.20 8.01 -10.35
N GLY A 60 -13.41 7.13 -9.36
CA GLY A 60 -13.50 5.70 -9.59
C GLY A 60 -12.13 5.01 -9.72
N ARG A 61 -11.01 5.70 -9.47
CA ARG A 61 -9.68 5.10 -9.46
C ARG A 61 -9.42 4.34 -8.16
N GLY A 62 -8.51 3.37 -8.20
CA GLY A 62 -7.94 2.78 -6.99
C GLY A 62 -6.76 3.60 -6.49
N LEU A 63 -6.49 3.53 -5.19
CA LEU A 63 -5.34 4.19 -4.58
C LEU A 63 -4.47 3.14 -3.88
N MET A 64 -3.19 3.08 -4.24
CA MET A 64 -2.22 2.19 -3.60
C MET A 64 -1.42 2.96 -2.56
N LEU A 65 -1.48 2.49 -1.31
CA LEU A 65 -0.80 3.07 -0.16
C LEU A 65 0.06 2.02 0.53
N PHE A 66 1.24 2.43 0.99
CA PHE A 66 2.09 1.60 1.83
C PHE A 66 1.96 2.09 3.28
N PRO A 67 1.43 1.28 4.22
CA PRO A 67 1.12 1.72 5.58
C PRO A 67 2.35 2.18 6.39
N GLU A 68 3.54 1.75 6.00
CA GLU A 68 4.82 2.11 6.61
C GLU A 68 5.50 3.29 5.89
N GLY A 69 5.14 3.55 4.63
CA GLY A 69 5.69 4.63 3.79
C GLY A 69 7.15 4.45 3.35
N THR A 70 7.79 3.31 3.65
CA THR A 70 9.15 2.96 3.22
C THR A 70 9.24 1.46 2.95
N ARG A 71 10.14 1.04 2.04
CA ARG A 71 10.46 -0.38 1.87
C ARG A 71 11.24 -0.88 3.09
N THR A 72 10.85 -2.02 3.65
CA THR A 72 11.62 -2.64 4.72
C THR A 72 12.94 -3.22 4.19
N LYS A 73 14.04 -2.96 4.89
CA LYS A 73 15.36 -3.57 4.63
C LYS A 73 15.54 -4.96 5.25
N THR A 74 14.63 -5.39 6.14
CA THR A 74 14.70 -6.67 6.85
C THR A 74 13.56 -7.63 6.45
N GLY A 75 12.56 -7.15 5.70
CA GLY A 75 11.35 -7.90 5.38
C GLY A 75 10.28 -7.90 6.48
N GLU A 76 10.56 -7.36 7.67
CA GLU A 76 9.58 -7.19 8.74
C GLU A 76 8.62 -6.01 8.48
N LEU A 77 7.41 -6.08 9.02
CA LEU A 77 6.47 -4.97 8.98
C LEU A 77 6.82 -3.95 10.06
N GLY A 78 7.04 -2.71 9.65
CA GLY A 78 7.23 -1.55 10.53
C GLY A 78 5.94 -1.06 11.18
N LYS A 79 6.07 0.02 11.97
CA LYS A 79 4.93 0.63 12.68
C LYS A 79 3.97 1.31 11.71
N PRO A 80 2.65 1.19 11.92
CA PRO A 80 1.65 1.84 11.07
C PRO A 80 1.74 3.36 11.20
N LYS A 81 1.66 4.05 10.06
CA LYS A 81 1.47 5.50 10.04
C LYS A 81 -0.02 5.81 10.01
N LEU A 82 -0.42 6.78 10.84
CA LEU A 82 -1.80 7.29 10.93
C LEU A 82 -2.40 7.70 9.58
N GLY A 83 -1.56 8.12 8.64
CA GLY A 83 -2.01 8.70 7.37
C GLY A 83 -2.80 7.74 6.48
N VAL A 84 -2.52 6.43 6.54
CA VAL A 84 -3.27 5.45 5.73
C VAL A 84 -4.68 5.27 6.28
N GLY A 85 -4.84 5.08 7.60
CA GLY A 85 -6.16 5.03 8.22
C GLY A 85 -6.93 6.35 8.11
N MET A 86 -6.25 7.49 8.21
CA MET A 86 -6.86 8.80 7.95
C MET A 86 -7.40 8.90 6.53
N CYS A 87 -6.62 8.49 5.52
CA CYS A 87 -7.07 8.50 4.13
C CYS A 87 -8.27 7.57 3.92
N ALA A 88 -8.21 6.35 4.45
CA ALA A 88 -9.27 5.35 4.32
C ALA A 88 -10.60 5.84 4.92
N ILE A 89 -10.57 6.40 6.13
CA ILE A 89 -11.77 6.92 6.80
C ILE A 89 -12.31 8.17 6.10
N MET A 90 -11.45 9.10 5.70
CA MET A 90 -11.90 10.35 5.08
C MET A 90 -12.41 10.17 3.65
N ALA A 91 -11.89 9.18 2.93
CA ALA A 91 -12.36 8.86 1.58
C ALA A 91 -13.66 8.05 1.59
N ASP A 92 -14.02 7.42 2.72
CA ASP A 92 -15.21 6.58 2.86
C ASP A 92 -15.29 5.47 1.81
N VAL A 93 -14.16 4.78 1.62
CA VAL A 93 -14.02 3.68 0.67
C VAL A 93 -13.55 2.42 1.37
N PRO A 94 -13.90 1.23 0.84
CA PRO A 94 -13.38 -0.02 1.36
C PRO A 94 -11.87 -0.13 1.13
N VAL A 95 -11.20 -0.82 2.05
CA VAL A 95 -9.76 -1.09 2.01
C VAL A 95 -9.52 -2.55 1.66
N VAL A 96 -8.60 -2.80 0.72
CA VAL A 96 -8.14 -4.14 0.36
C VAL A 96 -6.68 -4.27 0.81
N PRO A 97 -6.39 -4.99 1.91
CA PRO A 97 -5.02 -5.26 2.32
C PRO A 97 -4.32 -6.14 1.28
N CYS A 98 -3.02 -5.91 1.09
CA CYS A 98 -2.24 -6.59 0.07
C CYS A 98 -0.84 -6.89 0.59
N TYR A 99 -0.38 -8.13 0.37
CA TYR A 99 0.99 -8.56 0.65
C TYR A 99 1.74 -8.85 -0.65
N ILE A 100 2.93 -8.27 -0.79
CA ILE A 100 3.79 -8.48 -1.95
C ILE A 100 4.94 -9.36 -1.53
N GLU A 101 5.02 -10.54 -2.14
CA GLU A 101 6.02 -11.56 -1.86
C GLU A 101 7.10 -11.57 -2.95
N GLY A 102 8.35 -11.81 -2.56
CA GLY A 102 9.49 -11.91 -3.47
C GLY A 102 10.14 -10.57 -3.87
N SER A 103 9.50 -9.43 -3.60
CA SER A 103 10.02 -8.10 -3.94
C SER A 103 11.29 -7.70 -3.16
N PHE A 104 11.48 -8.26 -1.95
CA PHE A 104 12.63 -7.98 -1.09
C PHE A 104 13.95 -8.52 -1.64
N ARG A 105 13.92 -9.67 -2.34
CA ARG A 105 15.12 -10.32 -2.92
C ARG A 105 15.35 -9.94 -4.38
N ALA A 106 14.56 -9.02 -4.92
CA ALA A 106 14.53 -8.75 -6.35
C ALA A 106 15.83 -8.11 -6.83
N LYS A 107 16.70 -8.92 -7.45
CA LYS A 107 17.42 -8.47 -8.63
C LYS A 107 16.37 -8.23 -9.72
N PRO A 108 16.38 -7.08 -10.42
CA PRO A 108 15.45 -6.84 -11.51
C PRO A 108 15.40 -8.06 -12.44
N PHE A 109 14.19 -8.55 -12.76
CA PHE A 109 13.91 -9.58 -13.78
C PHE A 109 14.18 -11.06 -13.45
N LEU A 110 14.66 -11.44 -12.26
CA LEU A 110 15.01 -12.85 -11.95
C LEU A 110 14.17 -13.52 -10.86
N THR A 111 13.34 -12.77 -10.14
CA THR A 111 12.56 -13.30 -9.02
C THR A 111 11.07 -13.22 -9.29
N LYS A 112 10.38 -14.36 -9.19
CA LYS A 112 8.91 -14.42 -9.20
C LYS A 112 8.36 -13.52 -8.09
N THR A 113 7.57 -12.53 -8.47
CA THR A 113 6.87 -11.64 -7.52
C THR A 113 5.41 -12.06 -7.50
N THR A 114 4.89 -12.36 -6.31
CA THR A 114 3.48 -12.75 -6.12
C THR A 114 2.79 -11.69 -5.30
N ILE A 115 1.58 -11.31 -5.71
CA ILE A 115 0.75 -10.35 -4.99
C ILE A 115 -0.43 -11.12 -4.42
N HIS A 116 -0.62 -11.04 -3.11
CA HIS A 116 -1.71 -11.68 -2.41
C HIS A 116 -2.66 -10.61 -1.88
N PHE A 117 -3.90 -10.61 -2.37
CA PHE A 117 -4.96 -9.74 -1.90
C PHE A 117 -5.75 -10.40 -0.78
N LEU A 118 -6.09 -9.63 0.25
CA LEU A 118 -6.97 -10.06 1.33
C LEU A 118 -8.40 -9.54 1.09
N PRO A 119 -9.41 -10.12 1.76
CA PRO A 119 -10.77 -9.60 1.71
C PRO A 119 -10.83 -8.11 2.04
N MET A 120 -11.69 -7.40 1.32
CA MET A 120 -11.96 -5.99 1.59
C MET A 120 -12.69 -5.83 2.93
N PHE A 121 -12.45 -4.73 3.62
CA PHE A 121 -13.24 -4.33 4.79
C PHE A 121 -13.58 -2.84 4.72
N ASN A 122 -14.67 -2.45 5.37
CA ASN A 122 -15.05 -1.04 5.48
C ASN A 122 -14.39 -0.42 6.73
N PRO A 123 -13.55 0.62 6.58
CA PRO A 123 -12.92 1.29 7.72
C PRO A 123 -13.90 1.78 8.79
N LYS A 124 -15.14 2.11 8.41
CA LYS A 124 -16.19 2.59 9.33
C LYS A 124 -16.72 1.52 10.28
N GLU A 125 -16.54 0.24 9.97
CA GLU A 125 -16.96 -0.87 10.85
C GLU A 125 -16.08 -0.97 12.11
N ILE A 126 -14.90 -0.33 12.10
CA ILE A 126 -14.03 -0.26 13.27
C ILE A 126 -14.52 0.87 14.17
N GLU A 127 -15.03 0.55 15.36
CA GLU A 127 -15.44 1.56 16.33
C GLU A 127 -14.25 2.19 17.05
N ALA A 128 -14.33 3.50 17.31
CA ALA A 128 -13.31 4.20 18.07
C ALA A 128 -13.89 5.43 18.79
N PRO A 129 -13.42 5.73 20.01
CA PRO A 129 -13.91 6.86 20.82
C PRO A 129 -13.46 8.24 20.28
N THR A 130 -12.40 8.29 19.47
CA THR A 130 -11.91 9.54 18.87
C THR A 130 -11.48 9.32 17.43
N LYS A 131 -11.57 10.35 16.58
CA LYS A 131 -11.12 10.29 15.18
C LYS A 131 -9.65 9.87 15.05
N LYS A 132 -8.78 10.39 15.92
CA LYS A 132 -7.35 10.06 15.90
C LYS A 132 -7.12 8.58 16.22
N LEU A 133 -7.84 8.03 17.19
CA LEU A 133 -7.75 6.61 17.53
C LEU A 133 -8.35 5.74 16.43
N HIS A 134 -9.43 6.19 15.79
CA HIS A 134 -10.02 5.51 14.63
C HIS A 134 -9.01 5.32 13.50
N TYR A 135 -8.30 6.39 13.14
CA TYR A 135 -7.26 6.34 12.10
C TYR A 135 -6.13 5.38 12.48
N LEU A 136 -5.76 5.34 13.76
CA LEU A 136 -4.74 4.42 14.25
C LEU A 136 -5.20 2.97 14.15
N LEU A 137 -6.38 2.63 14.67
CA LEU A 137 -6.93 1.27 14.67
C LEU A 137 -7.11 0.72 13.26
N VAL A 138 -7.59 1.54 12.32
CA VAL A 138 -7.66 1.15 10.90
C VAL A 138 -6.27 0.85 10.35
N SER A 139 -5.28 1.69 10.65
CA SER A 139 -3.90 1.48 10.18
C SER A 139 -3.27 0.21 10.78
N GLU A 140 -3.52 -0.03 12.07
CA GLU A 140 -3.09 -1.24 12.79
C GLU A 140 -3.75 -2.49 12.22
N ARG A 141 -5.06 -2.43 11.94
CA ARG A 141 -5.78 -3.54 11.32
C ARG A 141 -5.18 -3.93 9.97
N ILE A 142 -4.86 -2.96 9.12
CA ILE A 142 -4.22 -3.20 7.82
C ILE A 142 -2.89 -3.92 8.00
N ILE A 143 -2.03 -3.43 8.90
CA ILE A 143 -0.72 -4.05 9.14
C ILE A 143 -0.86 -5.44 9.75
N TYR A 144 -1.78 -5.62 10.69
CA TYR A 144 -2.07 -6.91 11.29
C TYR A 144 -2.46 -7.95 10.24
N ASP A 145 -3.38 -7.59 9.34
CA ASP A 145 -3.88 -8.46 8.28
C ASP A 145 -2.75 -8.86 7.30
N ILE A 146 -1.94 -7.88 6.87
CA ILE A 146 -0.76 -8.13 6.03
C ILE A 146 0.25 -9.02 6.76
N GLY A 147 0.51 -8.78 8.05
CA GLY A 147 1.46 -9.54 8.86
C GLY A 147 1.03 -10.97 9.12
N LYS A 148 -0.27 -11.19 9.32
CA LYS A 148 -0.85 -12.54 9.44
C LYS A 148 -0.64 -13.33 8.15
N LEU A 149 -0.88 -12.70 7.00
CA LEU A 149 -0.66 -13.34 5.70
C LEU A 149 0.82 -13.60 5.44
N GLN A 150 1.70 -12.65 5.73
CA GLN A 150 3.15 -12.83 5.61
C GLN A 150 3.62 -14.06 6.38
N LYS A 151 3.23 -14.19 7.66
CA LYS A 151 3.60 -15.34 8.50
C LYS A 151 3.10 -16.66 7.91
N LYS A 152 1.87 -16.68 7.40
CA LYS A 152 1.29 -17.87 6.75
C LYS A 152 2.10 -18.28 5.52
N GLN A 153 2.45 -17.34 4.64
CA GLN A 153 3.24 -17.64 3.44
C GLN A 153 4.65 -18.11 3.77
N MET A 154 5.28 -17.52 4.80
CA MET A 154 6.58 -17.98 5.28
C MET A 154 6.56 -19.41 5.82
N ALA A 155 5.49 -19.81 6.53
CA ALA A 155 5.34 -21.18 7.03
C ALA A 155 5.21 -22.19 5.88
N LEU A 156 4.33 -21.90 4.90
CA LEU A 156 4.13 -22.75 3.72
C LEU A 156 5.43 -22.96 2.92
N HIS A 157 6.23 -21.90 2.75
CA HIS A 157 7.53 -22.00 2.08
C HIS A 157 8.56 -22.83 2.85
N ARG A 158 8.52 -22.84 4.19
CA ARG A 158 9.39 -23.69 5.00
C ARG A 158 9.01 -25.16 4.88
N GLU A 159 7.72 -25.47 4.90
CA GLU A 159 7.20 -26.83 4.71
C GLU A 159 7.51 -27.37 3.30
N ALA A 160 7.28 -26.56 2.26
CA ALA A 160 7.57 -26.95 0.88
C ALA A 160 9.07 -27.26 0.65
N LYS A 161 9.97 -26.54 1.34
CA LYS A 161 11.42 -26.75 1.26
C LYS A 161 11.90 -27.97 2.06
N TYR A 162 11.15 -28.38 3.09
CA TYR A 162 11.46 -29.58 3.87
C TYR A 162 11.00 -30.86 3.15
N ASN A 163 9.95 -30.76 2.34
CA ASN A 163 9.36 -31.88 1.60
C ASN A 163 9.89 -32.01 0.15
N SER A 164 10.95 -31.29 -0.22
CA SER A 164 11.59 -31.25 -1.55
C SER A 164 13.04 -31.67 -1.47
#